data_AF-A0A4Y2FXN6-F1
#
_entry.id   AF-A0A4Y2FXN6-F1
#
_cell.length_a   1.000
_cell.length_b   1.000
_cell.length_c   1.000
_cell.angle_alpha   90.00
_cell.angle_beta   90.00
_cell.angle_gamma   90.00
#
_symmetry.space_group_name_H-M   'P 1'
#
loop_
_entity.id
_entity.type
_entity.pdbx_description
1 polymer ?
#
loop_
_entity_poly.entity_id
_entity_poly.type
_entity_poly.pdbx_seq_one_letter_code
_entity_poly.pdbx_strand_id
1 'polypeptide(L)'
;IDVRLHLNATYGQQWIGRGGPVLWPARSPDLTCLDYFSWVYVKSLVYETPVNSAEGLVAHIATAAGEVWDTPGIFANVRSSMRRRCEACITDRGRNFEHLL
;
A
#
# COMPACT_ATOMS: atom_id res chain seq x y z
N ILE A 1 -16.26 21.41 2.39
CA ILE A 1 -14.97 21.16 1.73
C ILE A 1 -15.18 20.05 0.72
N ASP A 2 -14.95 20.32 -0.56
CA ASP A 2 -14.95 19.27 -1.58
C ASP A 2 -13.64 18.48 -1.42
N VAL A 3 -13.76 17.24 -0.94
CA VAL A 3 -12.63 16.36 -0.67
C VAL A 3 -11.78 16.14 -1.92
N ARG A 4 -12.40 16.06 -3.11
CA ARG A 4 -11.66 15.82 -4.35
C ARG A 4 -10.87 17.04 -4.79
N LEU A 5 -11.44 18.24 -4.65
CA LEU A 5 -10.70 19.48 -4.91
C LEU A 5 -9.51 19.60 -3.96
N HIS A 6 -9.69 19.26 -2.69
CA HIS A 6 -8.60 19.26 -1.73
C HIS A 6 -7.51 18.25 -2.12
N LEU A 7 -7.86 17.00 -2.41
CA LEU A 7 -6.90 15.97 -2.82
C LEU A 7 -6.17 16.34 -4.12
N ASN A 8 -6.89 16.92 -5.09
CA ASN A 8 -6.28 17.42 -6.32
C ASN A 8 -5.32 18.58 -6.07
N ALA A 9 -5.63 19.48 -5.15
CA ALA A 9 -4.76 20.60 -4.80
C ALA A 9 -3.50 20.15 -4.03
N THR A 10 -3.65 19.16 -3.14
CA THR A 10 -2.55 18.70 -2.27
C THR A 10 -1.65 17.67 -2.95
N TYR A 11 -2.22 16.73 -3.71
CA TYR A 11 -1.51 15.58 -4.27
C TYR A 11 -1.56 15.55 -5.82
N GLY A 12 -2.11 16.59 -6.46
CA GLY A 12 -2.31 16.58 -7.90
C GLY A 12 -3.25 15.45 -8.34
N GLN A 13 -3.05 14.93 -9.55
CA GLN A 13 -3.77 13.76 -10.06
C GLN A 13 -3.14 12.42 -9.59
N GLN A 14 -2.49 12.39 -8.42
CA GLN A 14 -1.73 11.22 -7.93
C GLN A 14 -2.33 10.57 -6.68
N TRP A 15 -3.65 10.69 -6.48
CA TRP A 15 -4.36 10.03 -5.39
C TRP A 15 -5.26 8.89 -5.89
N ILE A 16 -5.51 7.93 -5.02
CA ILE A 16 -6.32 6.74 -5.31
C ILE A 16 -7.63 6.84 -4.55
N GLY A 17 -8.75 6.65 -5.24
CA GLY A 17 -10.07 6.61 -4.59
C GLY A 17 -11.23 6.63 -5.56
N ARG A 18 -12.46 6.57 -5.02
CA ARG A 18 -13.68 6.52 -5.84
C ARG A 18 -13.89 7.86 -6.56
N GLY A 19 -13.84 7.82 -7.90
CA GLY A 19 -13.93 9.00 -8.75
C GLY A 19 -12.66 9.84 -8.75
N GLY A 20 -11.52 9.23 -8.38
CA GLY A 20 -10.20 9.81 -8.57
C GLY A 20 -9.68 9.65 -10.01
N PRO A 21 -8.46 10.15 -10.27
CA PRO A 21 -7.81 10.10 -11.57
C PRO A 21 -7.70 8.68 -12.13
N VAL A 22 -7.49 7.71 -11.23
CA VAL A 22 -7.58 6.28 -11.51
C VAL A 22 -8.79 5.73 -10.76
N LEU A 23 -9.72 5.12 -11.49
CA LEU A 23 -10.87 4.45 -10.90
C LEU A 23 -10.39 3.29 -10.03
N TRP A 24 -10.66 3.38 -8.73
CA TRP A 24 -10.32 2.33 -7.79
C TRP A 24 -11.56 1.67 -7.20
N PRO A 25 -11.63 0.32 -7.18
CA PRO A 25 -12.74 -0.40 -6.57
C PRO A 25 -12.79 -0.14 -5.06
N ALA A 26 -14.00 -0.12 -4.50
CA ALA A 26 -14.17 -0.01 -3.06
C ALA A 26 -13.87 -1.35 -2.38
N ARG A 27 -13.31 -1.30 -1.16
CA ARG A 27 -13.00 -2.47 -0.33
C ARG A 27 -12.06 -3.48 -1.00
N SER A 28 -11.03 -2.98 -1.69
CA SER A 28 -10.02 -3.83 -2.34
C SER A 28 -8.64 -3.64 -1.72
N PRO A 29 -8.43 -4.01 -0.44
CA PRO A 29 -7.12 -3.94 0.19
C PRO A 29 -6.09 -4.81 -0.55
N ASP A 30 -6.53 -5.93 -1.14
CA ASP A 30 -5.67 -6.81 -1.94
C ASP A 30 -5.12 -6.18 -3.22
N LEU A 31 -5.64 -5.03 -3.63
CA LEU A 31 -5.14 -4.25 -4.76
C LEU A 31 -4.34 -3.02 -4.31
N THR A 32 -4.45 -2.59 -3.05
CA THR A 32 -3.76 -1.41 -2.54
C THR A 32 -2.37 -1.78 -2.05
N CYS A 33 -1.31 -1.27 -2.67
CA CYS A 33 0.08 -1.60 -2.31
C CYS A 33 0.45 -1.26 -0.87
N LEU A 34 -0.17 -0.22 -0.31
CA LEU A 34 0.01 0.12 1.11
C LEU A 34 -0.55 -0.97 2.03
N ASP A 35 -1.66 -1.62 1.65
CA ASP A 35 -2.31 -2.63 2.47
C ASP A 35 -1.67 -4.01 2.31
N TYR A 36 -1.48 -4.49 1.07
CA TYR A 36 -0.95 -5.84 0.84
C TYR A 36 0.57 -5.97 1.04
N PHE A 37 1.32 -4.86 0.99
CA PHE A 37 2.78 -4.87 1.09
C PHE A 37 3.28 -3.96 2.21
N SER A 38 3.15 -2.64 2.08
CA SER A 38 3.88 -1.71 2.94
C SER A 38 3.50 -1.87 4.42
N TRP A 39 2.20 -1.94 4.71
CA TRP A 39 1.72 -2.09 6.07
C TRP A 39 2.20 -3.39 6.72
N VAL A 40 2.09 -4.52 6.01
CA VAL A 40 2.51 -5.82 6.53
C VAL A 40 4.02 -5.86 6.78
N TYR A 41 4.81 -5.38 5.81
CA TYR A 41 6.27 -5.45 5.86
C TYR A 41 6.88 -4.44 6.84
N VAL A 42 6.42 -3.18 6.83
CA VAL A 42 6.88 -2.18 7.82
C VAL A 42 6.51 -2.64 9.23
N LYS A 43 5.31 -3.19 9.42
CA LYS A 43 4.89 -3.71 10.72
C LYS A 43 5.78 -4.87 11.18
N SER A 44 6.22 -5.79 10.30
CA SER A 44 7.13 -6.84 10.73
C SER A 44 8.44 -6.26 11.25
N LEU A 45 9.03 -5.30 10.53
CA LEU A 45 10.30 -4.64 10.93
C LEU A 45 10.16 -3.85 12.24
N VAL A 46 9.09 -3.05 12.37
CA VAL A 46 8.87 -2.19 13.56
C VAL A 46 8.82 -2.98 14.85
N TYR A 47 8.23 -4.17 14.81
CA TYR A 47 7.99 -5.03 15.98
C TYR A 47 9.00 -6.19 16.10
N GLU A 48 10.09 -6.21 15.33
CA GLU A 48 11.21 -7.14 15.56
C GLU A 48 11.83 -6.95 16.94
N THR A 49 11.82 -5.71 17.44
CA THR A 49 12.29 -5.37 18.79
C THR A 49 11.17 -4.74 19.61
N PRO A 50 11.12 -4.95 20.94
CA PRO A 50 10.09 -4.38 21.78
C PRO A 50 10.08 -2.85 21.73
N VAL A 51 8.90 -2.28 21.49
CA VAL A 51 8.68 -0.84 21.47
C VAL A 51 8.08 -0.40 22.80
N ASN A 52 8.80 0.44 23.54
CA ASN A 52 8.44 0.81 24.92
C ASN A 52 7.99 2.28 25.07
N SER A 53 7.98 3.06 23.98
CA SER A 53 7.53 4.45 23.98
C SER A 53 6.99 4.88 22.61
N ALA A 54 6.23 5.97 22.58
CA ALA A 54 5.71 6.53 21.32
C ALA A 54 6.86 7.07 20.45
N GLU A 55 7.88 7.68 21.05
CA GLU A 55 9.06 8.18 20.35
C GLU A 55 9.85 7.02 19.73
N GLY A 56 10.00 5.91 20.48
CA GLY A 56 10.62 4.68 19.98
C GLY A 56 9.84 4.08 18.82
N LEU A 57 8.51 4.09 18.89
CA LEU A 57 7.66 3.63 17.80
C LEU A 57 7.88 4.45 16.52
N VAL A 58 7.89 5.78 16.64
CA VAL A 58 8.13 6.68 15.50
C VAL A 58 9.51 6.46 14.90
N ALA A 59 10.53 6.29 15.74
CA ALA A 59 11.89 5.99 15.28
C ALA A 59 11.95 4.64 14.53
N HIS A 60 11.32 3.59 15.06
CA HIS A 60 11.27 2.28 14.39
C HIS A 60 10.54 2.36 13.04
N ILE A 61 9.43 3.10 12.96
CA ILE A 61 8.69 3.30 11.70
C ILE A 61 9.57 4.02 10.68
N ALA A 62 10.30 5.06 11.10
CA ALA A 62 11.20 5.80 10.21
C ALA A 62 12.35 4.92 9.69
N THR A 63 12.97 4.13 10.57
CA THR A 63 14.03 3.18 10.19
C THR A 63 13.49 2.12 9.21
N ALA A 64 12.38 1.47 9.55
CA ALA A 64 11.75 0.46 8.69
C ALA A 64 11.36 1.01 7.31
N ALA A 65 10.85 2.25 7.26
CA ALA A 65 10.55 2.93 6.00
C ALA A 65 11.81 3.22 5.17
N GLY A 66 12.92 3.59 5.82
CA GLY A 66 14.23 3.76 5.19
C GLY A 66 14.73 2.45 4.59
N GLU A 67 14.65 1.34 5.33
CA GLU A 67 15.04 0.01 4.83
C GLU A 67 14.23 -0.41 3.60
N VAL A 68 12.91 -0.17 3.59
CA VAL A 68 12.08 -0.38 2.40
C VAL A 68 12.61 0.45 1.24
N TRP A 69 12.88 1.74 1.44
CA TRP A 69 13.36 2.63 0.38
C TRP A 69 14.69 2.17 -0.21
N ASP A 70 15.59 1.71 0.65
CA ASP A 70 16.94 1.30 0.27
C ASP A 70 17.00 -0.12 -0.32
N THR A 71 15.95 -0.93 -0.12
CA THR A 71 15.88 -2.30 -0.66
C THR A 71 15.84 -2.31 -2.19
N PRO A 72 16.89 -2.77 -2.87
CA PRO A 72 16.93 -2.74 -4.33
C PRO A 72 15.82 -3.60 -4.95
N GLY A 73 15.13 -3.04 -5.94
CA GLY A 73 14.09 -3.76 -6.70
C GLY A 73 12.76 -3.94 -5.97
N ILE A 74 12.63 -3.50 -4.71
CA ILE A 74 11.38 -3.69 -3.94
C ILE A 74 10.17 -3.09 -4.66
N PHE A 75 10.30 -1.87 -5.22
CA PHE A 75 9.20 -1.22 -5.93
C PHE A 75 8.91 -1.87 -7.28
N ALA A 76 9.90 -2.52 -7.92
CA ALA A 76 9.67 -3.31 -9.11
C ALA A 76 8.85 -4.57 -8.78
N ASN A 77 9.16 -5.22 -7.64
CA ASN A 77 8.40 -6.37 -7.14
C ASN A 77 6.97 -5.98 -6.75
N VAL A 78 6.79 -4.83 -6.09
CA VAL A 78 5.45 -4.29 -5.77
C VAL A 78 4.63 -4.04 -7.04
N ARG A 79 5.22 -3.43 -8.07
CA ARG A 79 4.53 -3.24 -9.36
C ARG A 79 4.19 -4.56 -10.05
N SER A 80 5.08 -5.55 -9.98
CA SER A 80 4.84 -6.89 -10.53
C SER A 80 3.70 -7.61 -9.78
N SER A 81 3.73 -7.55 -8.44
CA SER A 81 2.68 -8.07 -7.56
C SER A 81 1.33 -7.42 -7.85
N MET A 82 1.31 -6.09 -8.00
CA MET A 82 0.11 -5.35 -8.39
C MET A 82 -0.53 -5.88 -9.67
N ARG A 83 0.29 -6.11 -10.72
CA ARG A 83 -0.21 -6.68 -11.99
C ARG A 83 -0.82 -8.06 -11.79
N ARG A 84 -0.11 -8.97 -11.10
CA ARG A 84 -0.59 -10.33 -10.83
C ARG A 84 -1.91 -10.33 -10.04
N ARG A 85 -2.03 -9.45 -9.04
CA ARG A 85 -3.25 -9.28 -8.22
C ARG A 85 -4.43 -8.75 -9.04
N CYS A 86 -4.20 -7.79 -9.94
CA CYS A 86 -5.22 -7.34 -10.88
C CYS A 86 -5.69 -8.47 -11.81
N GLU A 87 -4.75 -9.24 -12.37
CA GLU A 87 -5.05 -10.37 -13.25
C GLU A 87 -5.89 -11.43 -12.50
N ALA A 88 -5.47 -11.82 -11.29
CA ALA A 88 -6.20 -12.75 -10.44
C ALA A 88 -7.62 -12.25 -10.10
N CYS A 89 -7.77 -10.96 -9.79
CA CYS A 89 -9.07 -10.33 -9.55
C CYS A 89 -9.98 -10.41 -10.79
N ILE A 90 -9.44 -10.16 -11.98
CA ILE A 90 -10.18 -10.28 -13.24
C ILE A 90 -10.60 -11.73 -13.49
N THR A 91 -9.68 -12.69 -13.30
CA THR A 91 -9.95 -14.13 -13.44
C THR A 91 -11.09 -14.58 -12.53
N ASP A 92 -11.10 -14.11 -11.27
CA ASP A 92 -12.16 -14.45 -10.31
C ASP A 92 -13.38 -13.51 -10.38
N ARG A 93 -13.50 -12.69 -11.44
CA ARG A 93 -14.63 -11.78 -11.68
C ARG A 93 -14.91 -10.82 -10.52
N GLY A 94 -13.86 -10.30 -9.89
CA GLY A 94 -13.93 -9.33 -8.80
C GLY A 94 -14.20 -9.92 -7.41
N ARG A 95 -14.19 -11.24 -7.25
CA ARG A 95 -14.26 -11.92 -5.94
C ARG A 95 -12.86 -12.05 -5.30
N ASN A 96 -12.81 -12.62 -4.09
CA ASN A 96 -11.56 -12.84 -3.35
C ASN A 96 -10.66 -13.83 -4.08
N PHE A 97 -9.47 -13.38 -4.46
CA PHE A 97 -8.57 -14.08 -5.37
C PHE A 97 -7.27 -14.55 -4.71
N GLU A 98 -7.14 -14.49 -3.37
CA GLU A 98 -5.93 -14.91 -2.67
C GLU A 98 -5.53 -16.37 -2.98
N HIS A 99 -6.51 -17.24 -3.26
CA HIS A 99 -6.30 -18.62 -3.67
C HIS A 99 -5.61 -18.77 -5.05
N LEU A 100 -5.43 -17.68 -5.79
CA LEU A 100 -4.78 -17.62 -7.11
C LEU A 100 -3.40 -16.92 -7.06
N LEU A 101 -2.95 -16.46 -5.90
CA LEU A 101 -1.72 -15.64 -5.73
C LEU A 101 -0.46 -16.46 -5.39
#